data_AF-A0A7H8MG84-F1
#
_entry.id   AF-A0A7H8MG84-F1
#
_cell.length_a   1.000
_cell.length_b   1.000
_cell.length_c   1.000
_cell.angle_alpha   90.00
_cell.angle_beta   90.00
_cell.angle_gamma   90.00
#
_symmetry.space_group_name_H-M   'P 1'
#
loop_
_entity.id
_entity.type
_entity.pdbx_description
1 polymer ?
#
loop_
_entity_poly.entity_id
_entity_poly.type
_entity_poly.pdbx_seq_one_letter_code
_entity_poly.pdbx_strand_id
1 'polypeptide(L)'
;MKPNFTTIQRIPDKKISPKEIRYLALVQVGLMALYRRWGRPDIGVDSLAEWLCFAFALPSGEKFTLQREACNPPTPGFLLSVTEELFSAEAAEQLIKALDISEAYAVELSSEVGN
;
A
#
# COMPACT_ATOMS: atom_id res chain seq x y z
N MET A 1 -19.65 -7.07 1.14
CA MET A 1 -19.54 -6.60 2.55
C MET A 1 -18.85 -5.24 2.50
N LYS A 2 -19.13 -4.28 3.39
CA LYS A 2 -18.39 -3.00 3.36
C LYS A 2 -17.00 -3.21 3.96
N PRO A 3 -15.92 -2.69 3.35
CA PRO A 3 -14.57 -2.84 3.90
C PRO A 3 -14.45 -2.17 5.26
N ASN A 4 -13.72 -2.81 6.19
CA ASN A 4 -13.45 -2.25 7.51
C ASN A 4 -11.99 -1.77 7.62
N PHE A 5 -11.79 -0.45 7.63
CA PHE A 5 -10.48 0.19 7.67
C PHE A 5 -9.90 0.38 9.08
N THR A 6 -10.67 0.13 10.14
CA THR A 6 -10.29 0.51 11.52
C THR A 6 -9.20 -0.36 12.15
N THR A 7 -8.97 -1.57 11.62
CA THR A 7 -8.11 -2.58 12.25
C THR A 7 -7.29 -3.34 11.21
N ILE A 8 -6.57 -2.60 10.37
CA ILE A 8 -5.65 -3.20 9.40
C ILE A 8 -4.56 -3.99 10.12
N GLN A 9 -4.15 -5.11 9.53
CA GLN A 9 -3.11 -5.97 10.06
C GLN A 9 -1.96 -6.08 9.06
N ARG A 10 -0.72 -5.88 9.54
CA ARG A 10 0.49 -6.19 8.76
C ARG A 10 0.57 -7.70 8.51
N ILE A 11 0.72 -8.12 7.26
CA ILE A 11 0.86 -9.52 6.85
C ILE A 11 2.12 -9.72 6.00
N PRO A 12 2.76 -10.89 5.96
CA PRO A 12 3.92 -11.09 5.09
C PRO A 12 3.59 -10.82 3.61
N ASP A 13 4.46 -10.09 2.91
CA ASP A 13 4.27 -9.71 1.49
C ASP A 13 3.95 -10.91 0.58
N LYS A 14 4.60 -12.05 0.81
CA LYS A 14 4.35 -13.33 0.12
C LYS A 14 2.91 -13.87 0.21
N LYS A 15 2.04 -13.28 1.06
CA LYS A 15 0.60 -13.63 1.16
C LYS A 15 -0.28 -12.82 0.19
N ILE A 16 0.31 -11.94 -0.61
CA ILE A 16 -0.37 -11.15 -1.62
C ILE A 16 0.08 -11.64 -2.98
N SER A 17 -0.89 -12.05 -3.81
CA SER A 17 -0.63 -12.41 -5.19
C SER A 17 -0.53 -11.12 -6.01
N PRO A 18 0.56 -10.89 -6.77
CA PRO A 18 0.66 -9.73 -7.66
C PRO A 18 -0.47 -9.65 -8.70
N LYS A 19 -1.13 -10.79 -9.01
CA LYS A 19 -2.26 -10.86 -9.94
C LYS A 19 -3.59 -10.38 -9.33
N GLU A 20 -3.66 -10.27 -8.02
CA GLU A 20 -4.87 -9.89 -7.28
C GLU A 20 -4.88 -8.41 -6.90
N ILE A 21 -3.78 -7.70 -7.15
CA ILE A 21 -3.62 -6.30 -6.76
C ILE A 21 -3.46 -5.38 -7.96
N ARG A 22 -3.99 -4.17 -7.85
CA ARG A 22 -3.92 -3.12 -8.86
C ARG A 22 -3.40 -1.83 -8.26
N TYR A 23 -2.60 -1.10 -9.03
CA TYR A 23 -2.07 0.19 -8.62
C TYR A 23 -3.20 1.21 -8.45
N LEU A 24 -3.38 1.70 -7.22
CA LEU A 24 -4.43 2.64 -6.85
C LEU A 24 -3.92 4.07 -6.73
N ALA A 25 -2.76 4.28 -6.11
CA ALA A 25 -2.28 5.63 -5.80
C ALA A 25 -0.77 5.69 -5.54
N LEU A 26 -0.18 6.87 -5.74
CA LEU A 26 1.12 7.21 -5.19
C LEU A 26 0.92 7.88 -3.84
N VAL A 27 1.51 7.32 -2.78
CA VAL A 27 1.37 7.82 -1.41
C VAL A 27 2.70 8.40 -0.94
N GLN A 28 2.68 9.68 -0.56
CA GLN A 28 3.80 10.28 0.15
C GLN A 28 3.73 9.86 1.61
N VAL A 29 4.72 9.07 2.04
CA VAL A 29 4.89 8.66 3.45
C VAL A 29 6.36 8.34 3.72
N GLY A 30 6.84 8.68 4.91
CA GLY A 30 8.22 8.42 5.29
C GLY A 30 8.49 6.94 5.57
N LEU A 31 9.55 6.38 4.98
CA LEU A 31 9.98 5.00 5.26
C LEU A 31 10.22 4.78 6.76
N MET A 32 10.82 5.75 7.45
CA MET A 32 11.05 5.65 8.90
C MET A 32 9.77 5.71 9.73
N ALA A 33 8.74 6.42 9.26
CA ALA A 33 7.44 6.44 9.93
C ALA A 33 6.75 5.08 9.80
N LEU A 34 6.72 4.52 8.58
CA LEU A 34 6.25 3.14 8.33
C LEU A 34 7.04 2.13 9.17
N TYR A 35 8.37 2.24 9.22
CA TYR A 35 9.21 1.35 10.00
C TYR A 35 8.87 1.39 11.49
N ARG A 36 8.72 2.59 12.06
CA ARG A 36 8.40 2.76 13.49
C ARG A 36 7.00 2.24 13.84
N ARG A 37 6.04 2.43 12.94
CA ARG A 37 4.64 2.03 13.17
C ARG A 37 4.40 0.55 12.93
N TRP A 38 4.98 0.02 11.85
CA TRP A 38 4.63 -1.29 11.28
C TRP A 38 5.81 -2.28 11.21
N GLY A 39 6.99 -1.89 11.69
CA GLY A 39 8.18 -2.72 11.71
C GLY A 39 8.95 -2.72 10.38
N ARG A 40 9.91 -3.62 10.24
CA ARG A 40 10.77 -3.70 9.05
C ARG A 40 9.93 -4.05 7.80
N PRO A 41 10.17 -3.39 6.64
CA PRO A 41 9.58 -3.85 5.39
C PRO A 41 10.04 -5.26 5.05
N ASP A 42 9.19 -6.00 4.35
CA ASP A 42 9.63 -7.19 3.62
C ASP A 42 10.46 -6.73 2.41
N ILE A 43 11.39 -7.57 1.97
CA ILE A 43 12.17 -7.32 0.76
C ILE A 43 11.66 -8.24 -0.34
N GLY A 44 11.03 -7.65 -1.36
CA GLY A 44 10.66 -8.31 -2.59
C GLY A 44 11.76 -8.12 -3.64
N VAL A 45 11.98 -9.10 -4.51
CA VAL A 45 12.88 -8.97 -5.66
C VAL A 45 12.16 -9.47 -6.89
N ASP A 46 12.10 -8.65 -7.93
CA ASP A 46 11.64 -9.05 -9.26
C ASP A 46 12.71 -8.77 -10.32
N SER A 47 12.36 -8.97 -11.59
CA SER A 47 13.28 -8.72 -12.70
C SER A 47 13.66 -7.26 -12.91
N LEU A 48 12.96 -6.33 -12.25
CA LEU A 48 13.17 -4.90 -12.39
C LEU A 48 14.02 -4.37 -11.24
N ALA A 49 13.71 -4.74 -10.00
CA ALA A 49 14.40 -4.19 -8.83
C ALA A 49 14.20 -4.99 -7.52
N GLU A 50 14.89 -4.53 -6.49
CA GLU A 50 14.57 -4.83 -5.10
C GLU A 50 13.55 -3.81 -4.57
N TRP A 51 12.53 -4.31 -3.86
CA TRP A 51 11.38 -3.56 -3.39
C TRP A 51 11.24 -3.64 -1.87
N LEU A 52 11.03 -2.49 -1.23
CA LEU A 52 10.60 -2.40 0.17
C LEU A 52 9.09 -2.52 0.22
N CYS A 53 8.58 -3.61 0.82
CA CYS A 53 7.17 -3.95 0.82
C CYS A 53 6.55 -3.86 2.22
N PHE A 54 5.41 -3.17 2.32
CA PHE A 54 4.50 -3.25 3.44
C PHE A 54 3.14 -3.76 2.97
N ALA A 55 2.83 -5.01 3.27
CA ALA A 55 1.57 -5.66 2.96
C ALA A 55 0.63 -5.68 4.17
N PHE A 56 -0.65 -5.41 3.92
CA PHE A 56 -1.69 -5.32 4.93
C PHE A 56 -2.94 -6.08 4.50
N ALA A 57 -3.72 -6.53 5.48
CA ALA A 57 -5.06 -7.07 5.29
C ALA A 57 -6.07 -6.32 6.15
N LEU A 58 -7.27 -6.11 5.62
CA LEU A 58 -8.43 -5.69 6.38
C LEU A 58 -9.06 -6.93 7.06
N PRO A 59 -9.83 -6.76 8.15
CA PRO A 59 -10.58 -7.85 8.78
C PRO A 59 -11.56 -8.54 7.83
N SER A 60 -12.03 -7.84 6.81
CA SER A 60 -12.92 -8.34 5.77
C SER A 60 -12.21 -9.17 4.68
N GLY A 61 -10.88 -9.22 4.71
CA GLY A 61 -10.05 -10.10 3.87
C GLY A 61 -9.39 -9.40 2.67
N GLU A 62 -9.83 -8.19 2.32
CA GLU A 62 -9.19 -7.36 1.31
C GLU A 62 -7.77 -6.99 1.72
N LYS A 63 -6.90 -6.80 0.75
CA LYS A 63 -5.47 -6.59 0.99
C LYS A 63 -4.98 -5.37 0.24
N PHE A 64 -3.91 -4.79 0.75
CA PHE A 64 -3.19 -3.73 0.06
C PHE A 64 -1.70 -3.76 0.40
N THR A 65 -0.91 -3.14 -0.47
CA THR A 65 0.54 -3.03 -0.33
C THR A 65 0.98 -1.59 -0.51
N LEU A 66 1.99 -1.17 0.26
CA LEU A 66 2.85 -0.04 -0.05
C LEU A 66 4.21 -0.58 -0.50
N GLN A 67 4.60 -0.24 -1.73
CA GLN A 67 5.86 -0.69 -2.32
C GLN A 67 6.68 0.49 -2.81
N ARG A 68 7.99 0.44 -2.59
CA ARG A 68 8.93 1.42 -3.13
C ARG A 68 10.21 0.70 -3.49
N GLU A 69 10.80 1.06 -4.63
CA GLU A 69 12.11 0.55 -5.02
C GLU A 69 13.16 0.93 -3.95
N ALA A 70 14.01 -0.03 -3.59
CA ALA A 70 14.98 0.13 -2.51
C ALA A 70 16.17 1.03 -2.90
N CYS A 71 16.64 0.94 -4.14
CA CYS A 71 17.91 1.54 -4.56
C CYS A 71 17.73 2.87 -5.29
N ASN A 72 16.91 2.92 -6.36
CA ASN A 72 16.76 4.11 -7.21
C ASN A 72 15.29 4.47 -7.43
N PRO A 73 14.55 4.80 -6.36
CA PRO A 73 13.12 5.04 -6.46
C PRO A 73 12.81 6.20 -7.42
N PRO A 74 11.99 5.95 -8.47
CA PRO A 74 11.72 6.95 -9.51
C PRO A 74 10.86 8.11 -8.99
N THR A 75 10.14 7.91 -7.89
CA THR A 75 9.33 8.94 -7.23
C THR A 75 9.58 8.98 -5.72
N PRO A 76 9.44 10.15 -5.08
CA PRO A 76 9.31 10.22 -3.64
C PRO A 76 7.93 9.66 -3.25
N GLY A 77 7.91 8.49 -2.61
CA GLY A 77 6.67 7.88 -2.12
C GLY A 77 6.65 6.36 -2.21
N PHE A 78 5.48 5.80 -1.95
CA PHE A 78 5.17 4.38 -2.06
C PHE A 78 3.99 4.19 -3.00
N LEU A 79 4.09 3.21 -3.89
CA LEU A 79 3.00 2.72 -4.70
C LEU A 79 2.02 1.99 -3.79
N LEU A 80 0.80 2.50 -3.69
CA LEU A 80 -0.33 1.83 -3.06
C LEU A 80 -1.03 0.96 -4.10
N SER A 81 -1.01 -0.34 -3.89
CA SER A 81 -1.76 -1.31 -4.69
C SER A 81 -2.75 -2.08 -3.83
N VAL A 82 -3.91 -2.41 -4.37
CA VAL A 82 -5.05 -2.94 -3.60
C VAL A 82 -5.76 -4.06 -4.34
N THR A 83 -6.49 -4.92 -3.61
CA THR A 83 -7.44 -5.83 -4.26
C THR A 83 -8.62 -5.07 -4.86
N GLU A 84 -9.29 -5.67 -5.85
CA GLU A 84 -10.33 -5.04 -6.66
C GLU A 84 -11.43 -4.36 -5.82
N GLU A 85 -11.82 -4.95 -4.69
CA GLU A 85 -12.87 -4.42 -3.82
C GLU A 85 -12.51 -3.09 -3.14
N LEU A 86 -11.22 -2.76 -3.11
CA LEU A 86 -10.68 -1.51 -2.57
C LEU A 86 -10.27 -0.52 -3.68
N PHE A 87 -10.59 -0.80 -4.94
CA PHE A 87 -10.17 0.04 -6.06
C PHE A 87 -11.08 1.28 -6.22
N SER A 88 -10.99 2.22 -5.28
CA SER A 88 -11.69 3.52 -5.35
C SER A 88 -10.91 4.65 -4.69
N ALA A 89 -11.23 5.90 -5.05
CA ALA A 89 -10.63 7.09 -4.46
C ALA A 89 -10.89 7.16 -2.94
N GLU A 90 -12.11 6.85 -2.51
CA GLU A 90 -12.49 6.84 -1.10
C GLU A 90 -11.70 5.79 -0.33
N ALA A 91 -11.50 4.60 -0.91
CA ALA A 91 -10.69 3.56 -0.29
C ALA A 91 -9.23 4.00 -0.14
N ALA A 92 -8.64 4.71 -1.11
CA ALA A 92 -7.30 5.25 -0.99
C ALA A 92 -7.15 6.15 0.25
N GLU A 93 -8.08 7.10 0.46
CA GLU A 93 -8.05 7.97 1.63
C GLU A 93 -8.22 7.19 2.94
N GLN A 94 -9.12 6.22 2.98
CA GLN A 94 -9.38 5.43 4.19
C GLN A 94 -8.19 4.53 4.53
N LEU A 95 -7.54 3.93 3.53
CA LEU A 95 -6.33 3.13 3.71
C LEU A 95 -5.18 3.98 4.24
N ILE A 96 -4.99 5.18 3.70
CA ILE A 96 -3.94 6.10 4.16
C ILE A 96 -4.18 6.51 5.62
N LYS A 97 -5.42 6.85 5.98
CA LYS A 97 -5.80 7.14 7.38
C LYS A 97 -5.55 5.93 8.28
N ALA A 98 -5.85 4.71 7.81
CA ALA A 98 -5.67 3.48 8.55
C ALA A 98 -4.18 3.14 8.83
N LEU A 99 -3.23 3.68 8.05
CA LEU A 99 -1.80 3.55 8.34
C LEU A 99 -1.43 4.20 9.67
N ASP A 100 -2.24 5.17 10.15
CA ASP A 100 -2.04 5.88 11.40
C ASP A 100 -0.67 6.59 11.45
N ILE A 101 -0.39 7.33 10.36
CA ILE A 101 0.83 8.14 10.15
C ILE A 101 0.39 9.53 9.67
N SER A 102 0.59 10.55 10.49
CA SER A 102 0.02 11.89 10.29
C SER A 102 0.48 12.57 9.01
N GLU A 103 1.71 12.32 8.56
CA GLU A 103 2.27 12.90 7.34
C GLU A 103 1.91 12.14 6.06
N ALA A 104 1.15 11.04 6.14
CA ALA A 104 0.81 10.23 4.97
C ALA A 104 -0.33 10.86 4.16
N TYR A 105 -0.15 11.03 2.85
CA TYR A 105 -1.19 11.53 1.95
C TYR A 105 -1.02 11.00 0.52
N ALA A 106 -2.11 10.96 -0.25
CA ALA A 106 -2.09 10.61 -1.66
C ALA A 106 -1.57 11.80 -2.48
N VAL A 107 -0.54 11.55 -3.29
CA VAL A 107 -0.01 12.52 -4.27
C VAL A 107 -0.78 12.44 -5.57
N GLU A 108 -1.11 11.21 -5.98
CA GLU A 108 -1.76 10.90 -7.24
C GLU A 108 -2.64 9.67 -7.06
N LEU A 109 -3.77 9.63 -7.76
CA LEU A 109 -4.59 8.43 -7.94
C LEU A 109 -4.33 7.86 -9.34
N SER A 110 -4.44 6.55 -9.48
CA SER A 110 -4.41 5.88 -10.77
C SER A 110 -5.48 6.48 -11.70
N SER A 111 -5.11 6.71 -12.96
CA SER A 111 -6.01 7.23 -13.99
C SER A 111 -7.21 6.32 -14.28
N GLU A 112 -7.16 5.07 -13.82
CA GLU A 112 -8.24 4.10 -13.92
C GLU A 112 -9.30 4.27 -12.82
N VAL A 113 -9.04 5.07 -11.79
CA VAL A 113 -10.00 5.32 -10.71
C VAL A 113 -11.09 6.27 -11.20
N GLY A 114 -12.33 5.78 -11.26
CA GLY A 114 -13.50 6.58 -11.66
C GLY A 114 -13.87 6.50 -13.14
N ASN A 115 -13.21 5.64 -13.92
CA ASN A 115 -13.63 5.26 -15.28
C ASN A 115 -14.57 4.05 -15.29
#